data_AF-A0A0B7B4N9-F1
#
_entry.id   AF-A0A0B7B4N9-F1
#
_cell.length_a   1.000
_cell.length_b   1.000
_cell.length_c   1.000
_cell.angle_alpha   90.00
_cell.angle_beta   90.00
_cell.angle_gamma   90.00
#
_symmetry.space_group_name_H-M   'P 1'
#
loop_
_entity.id
_entity.type
_entity.pdbx_description
1 polymer ?
#
loop_
_entity_poly.entity_id
_entity_poly.type
_entity_poly.pdbx_seq_one_letter_code
_entity_poly.pdbx_strand_id
1 'polypeptide(L)'
;MVKQNNGPVLVCAPSNIAVDQLTEKIHKTGLRVVRLCAKSREAVDSPVSFLAMHNQIRSMDTVPDLNKLQQLKDETGELSSGDEKRYRSLKKQCEKELLQAADVICCTCVGAGDPRLAKLQFSSVLIDESTQATEPECMIPVILGCRQLILVGDHCQLGPVVMCKKAARAGLSQSLFERLVVLGIRPIRLQVQYRMHPALSSFPSNIFYEGSLQNGVTSADRTRPGLDFPWPQSDKPMFFYSTFGTEEISSSGTSYLNRTEASNIEKLATRLLRAGVKPEQIGIITPYEGQRAYQVQHMQYNGSLNKKLYMEIEVASVDAFQGREKDFILLSCVRSNEHQGIGFLNDPRRLNVALTRARYGVVIVGNPKILSRQTLWCHLLTYYREQKCLVEGQLSNLKECFVSISKPRKLVNTTNPGGRFMNNTMFDARELLVPGSAYDRANNSSYREPVVRTHDQLGFIGPERAYTRAAMNLPVPVNMFLPHTVPAHINSQSSRGQPKSRGWSGNRRQKSGKSSVSSGTNSQSQDFSQGPLTQGMTISQHFQMSQGLSGFSQQGLSGLSQTELSQDSFMADDYRSQMDVLLSQDSTYQGDRLYLASQLSQGPFN
;
A
#
# COMPACT_ATOMS: atom_id res chain seq x y z
N MET A 1 -28.13 1.38 -6.11
CA MET A 1 -27.31 0.34 -6.77
C MET A 1 -28.00 -1.02 -6.71
N VAL A 2 -27.92 -1.78 -5.61
CA VAL A 2 -28.53 -3.13 -5.54
C VAL A 2 -30.03 -3.13 -5.85
N LYS A 3 -30.83 -2.27 -5.20
CA LYS A 3 -32.28 -2.16 -5.47
C LYS A 3 -32.65 -1.69 -6.89
N GLN A 4 -31.70 -1.16 -7.65
CA GLN A 4 -31.93 -0.56 -8.97
C GLN A 4 -31.48 -1.48 -10.12
N ASN A 5 -30.62 -2.47 -9.84
CA ASN A 5 -30.00 -3.31 -10.86
C ASN A 5 -30.42 -4.78 -10.69
N ASN A 6 -30.60 -5.47 -11.82
CA ASN A 6 -30.68 -6.93 -11.85
C ASN A 6 -29.24 -7.51 -11.91
N GLY A 7 -28.64 -7.76 -10.76
CA GLY A 7 -27.36 -8.45 -10.64
C GLY A 7 -26.51 -7.99 -9.44
N PRO A 8 -25.46 -8.74 -9.08
CA PRO A 8 -24.57 -8.39 -7.97
C PRO A 8 -23.86 -7.06 -8.24
N VAL A 9 -23.71 -6.24 -7.19
CA VAL A 9 -22.82 -5.07 -7.21
C VAL A 9 -21.42 -5.51 -6.83
N LEU A 10 -20.41 -5.08 -7.60
CA LEU A 10 -19.01 -5.31 -7.27
C LEU A 10 -18.49 -4.18 -6.40
N VAL A 11 -17.92 -4.55 -5.26
CA VAL A 11 -17.33 -3.62 -4.31
C VAL A 11 -15.87 -3.98 -4.11
N CYS A 12 -14.98 -3.02 -4.36
CA CYS A 12 -13.54 -3.21 -4.28
C CYS A 12 -12.85 -2.16 -3.43
N ALA A 13 -11.67 -2.51 -2.93
CA ALA A 13 -10.67 -1.59 -2.40
C ALA A 13 -9.27 -2.20 -2.60
N PRO A 14 -8.18 -1.42 -2.62
CA PRO A 14 -6.84 -1.97 -2.81
C PRO A 14 -6.36 -2.80 -1.62
N SER A 15 -6.74 -2.45 -0.39
CA SER A 15 -6.33 -3.16 0.82
C SER A 15 -7.43 -4.07 1.38
N ASN A 16 -7.04 -5.22 1.92
CA ASN A 16 -8.00 -6.17 2.50
C ASN A 16 -8.76 -5.58 3.70
N ILE A 17 -8.11 -4.73 4.50
CA ILE A 17 -8.73 -4.08 5.66
C ILE A 17 -9.87 -3.15 5.19
N ALA A 18 -9.64 -2.35 4.14
CA ALA A 18 -10.68 -1.49 3.58
C ALA A 18 -11.87 -2.31 3.03
N VAL A 19 -11.57 -3.43 2.33
CA VAL A 19 -12.63 -4.35 1.87
C VAL A 19 -13.42 -4.91 3.04
N ASP A 20 -12.76 -5.35 4.11
CA ASP A 20 -13.40 -5.97 5.27
C ASP A 20 -14.30 -4.98 6.02
N GLN A 21 -13.84 -3.73 6.21
CA GLN A 21 -14.66 -2.65 6.80
C GLN A 21 -15.91 -2.34 5.97
N LEU A 22 -15.77 -2.29 4.65
CA LEU A 22 -16.88 -2.02 3.75
C LEU A 22 -17.85 -3.20 3.72
N THR A 23 -17.32 -4.43 3.73
CA THR A 23 -18.09 -5.68 3.84
C THR A 23 -18.95 -5.68 5.11
N GLU A 24 -18.36 -5.34 6.27
CA GLU A 24 -19.08 -5.28 7.54
C GLU A 24 -20.24 -4.26 7.50
N LYS A 25 -19.98 -3.06 6.96
CA LYS A 25 -20.99 -2.00 6.84
C LYS A 25 -22.12 -2.38 5.88
N ILE A 26 -21.80 -3.00 4.75
CA ILE A 26 -22.81 -3.45 3.78
C ILE A 26 -23.64 -4.60 4.37
N HIS A 27 -23.00 -5.54 5.09
CA HIS A 27 -23.72 -6.63 5.73
C HIS A 27 -24.77 -6.14 6.74
N LYS A 28 -24.46 -5.09 7.51
CA LYS A 28 -25.42 -4.44 8.44
C LYS A 28 -26.68 -3.89 7.78
N THR A 29 -26.70 -3.72 6.45
CA THR A 29 -27.90 -3.30 5.71
C THR A 29 -28.89 -4.44 5.45
N GLY A 30 -28.52 -5.69 5.78
CA GLY A 30 -29.34 -6.89 5.54
C GLY A 30 -29.18 -7.49 4.14
N LEU A 31 -28.24 -7.00 3.34
CA LEU A 31 -27.94 -7.55 2.01
C LEU A 31 -27.15 -8.86 2.10
N ARG A 32 -27.29 -9.72 1.08
CA ARG A 32 -26.50 -10.95 0.94
C ARG A 32 -25.13 -10.61 0.37
N VAL A 33 -24.14 -10.59 1.25
CA VAL A 33 -22.76 -10.21 0.93
C VAL A 33 -21.87 -11.45 0.84
N VAL A 34 -21.06 -11.51 -0.22
CA VAL A 34 -20.01 -12.53 -0.37
C VAL A 34 -18.66 -11.84 -0.39
N ARG A 35 -17.80 -12.19 0.58
CA ARG A 35 -16.41 -11.72 0.64
C ARG A 35 -15.51 -12.73 -0.08
N LEU A 36 -14.98 -12.35 -1.24
CA LEU A 36 -14.06 -13.17 -2.01
C LEU A 36 -12.61 -12.87 -1.62
N CYS A 37 -11.93 -13.84 -1.03
CA CYS A 37 -10.52 -13.75 -0.63
C CYS A 37 -9.63 -14.59 -1.56
N ALA A 38 -8.35 -14.19 -1.67
CA ALA A 38 -7.32 -15.03 -2.28
C ALA A 38 -7.13 -16.33 -1.50
N LYS A 39 -6.79 -17.42 -2.18
CA LYS A 39 -6.60 -18.74 -1.55
C LYS A 39 -5.56 -18.74 -0.43
N SER A 40 -4.46 -17.99 -0.61
CA SER A 40 -3.41 -17.83 0.41
C SER A 40 -3.90 -17.16 1.71
N ARG A 41 -5.11 -16.57 1.69
CA ARG A 41 -5.73 -15.90 2.83
C ARG A 41 -6.92 -16.65 3.43
N GLU A 42 -7.22 -17.87 2.98
CA GLU A 42 -8.35 -18.65 3.54
C GLU A 42 -8.11 -19.06 5.00
N ALA A 43 -6.86 -19.15 5.45
CA ALA A 43 -6.51 -19.44 6.84
C ALA A 43 -6.40 -18.18 7.74
N VAL A 44 -6.52 -16.98 7.15
CA VAL A 44 -6.35 -15.72 7.89
C VAL A 44 -7.70 -15.27 8.42
N ASP A 45 -7.81 -15.15 9.74
CA ASP A 45 -9.03 -14.69 10.37
C ASP A 45 -9.24 -13.16 10.22
N SER A 46 -10.50 -12.75 10.21
CA SER A 46 -10.99 -11.39 9.99
C SER A 46 -12.37 -11.24 10.64
N PRO A 47 -12.76 -10.02 11.07
CA PRO A 47 -14.11 -9.77 11.59
C PRO A 47 -15.25 -10.16 10.63
N VAL A 48 -14.96 -10.30 9.33
CA VAL A 48 -15.92 -10.71 8.29
C VAL A 48 -15.64 -12.11 7.73
N SER A 49 -14.85 -12.95 8.41
CA SER A 49 -14.54 -14.33 7.99
C SER A 49 -15.80 -15.16 7.72
N PHE A 50 -16.86 -14.97 8.50
CA PHE A 50 -18.13 -15.68 8.32
C PHE A 50 -18.84 -15.33 6.99
N LEU A 51 -18.51 -14.18 6.39
CA LEU A 51 -18.98 -13.78 5.06
C LEU A 51 -18.01 -14.23 3.95
N ALA A 52 -16.86 -14.82 4.28
CA ALA A 52 -15.92 -15.29 3.28
C ALA A 52 -16.52 -16.45 2.48
N MET A 53 -16.37 -16.41 1.16
CA MET A 53 -17.00 -17.38 0.26
C MET A 53 -16.66 -18.84 0.63
N HIS A 54 -15.41 -19.12 1.01
CA HIS A 54 -14.99 -20.47 1.41
C HIS A 54 -15.66 -20.95 2.70
N ASN A 55 -15.93 -20.05 3.65
CA ASN A 55 -16.63 -20.37 4.91
C ASN A 55 -18.14 -20.51 4.70
N GLN A 56 -18.72 -19.69 3.83
CA GLN A 56 -20.12 -19.84 3.44
C GLN A 56 -20.36 -21.19 2.74
N ILE A 57 -19.46 -21.61 1.85
CA ILE A 57 -19.56 -22.93 1.19
C ILE A 57 -19.41 -24.07 2.20
N ARG A 58 -18.52 -23.94 3.19
CA ARG A 58 -18.36 -24.93 4.27
C ARG A 58 -19.59 -25.05 5.17
N SER A 59 -20.40 -24.00 5.28
CA SER A 59 -21.63 -23.98 6.08
C SER A 59 -22.89 -24.26 5.28
N MET A 60 -22.77 -24.54 3.97
CA MET A 60 -23.90 -24.93 3.14
C MET A 60 -24.29 -26.39 3.41
N ASP A 61 -25.44 -26.57 4.05
CA ASP A 61 -26.05 -27.90 4.23
C ASP A 61 -26.71 -28.44 2.95
N THR A 62 -26.82 -27.60 1.92
CA THR A 62 -27.52 -27.92 0.65
C THR A 62 -26.78 -28.96 -0.21
N VAL A 63 -25.49 -29.21 0.05
CA VAL A 63 -24.67 -30.16 -0.73
C VAL A 63 -23.94 -31.15 0.19
N PRO A 64 -24.63 -32.15 0.75
CA PRO A 64 -24.06 -33.08 1.73
C PRO A 64 -22.86 -33.87 1.21
N ASP A 65 -22.78 -34.13 -0.09
CA ASP A 65 -21.63 -34.77 -0.73
C ASP A 65 -20.37 -33.92 -0.67
N LEU A 66 -20.49 -32.59 -0.78
CA LEU A 66 -19.34 -31.69 -0.65
C LEU A 66 -18.81 -31.69 0.78
N ASN A 67 -19.71 -31.70 1.77
CA ASN A 67 -19.34 -31.74 3.18
C ASN A 67 -18.64 -33.04 3.56
N LYS A 68 -19.11 -34.19 3.05
CA LYS A 68 -18.44 -35.49 3.23
C LYS A 68 -17.03 -35.49 2.63
N LEU A 69 -16.86 -34.98 1.41
CA LEU A 69 -15.56 -34.90 0.75
C LEU A 69 -14.63 -33.90 1.45
N GLN A 70 -15.16 -32.80 1.97
CA GLN A 70 -14.39 -31.84 2.76
C GLN A 70 -13.93 -32.47 4.08
N GLN A 71 -14.82 -33.16 4.79
CA GLN A 71 -14.47 -33.87 6.03
C GLN A 71 -13.40 -34.93 5.78
N LEU A 72 -13.56 -35.75 4.74
CA LEU A 72 -12.55 -36.75 4.38
C LEU A 72 -11.20 -36.09 4.14
N LYS A 73 -11.17 -34.98 3.39
CA LYS A 73 -9.95 -34.22 3.11
C LYS A 73 -9.31 -33.64 4.36
N ASP A 74 -10.11 -33.17 5.31
CA ASP A 74 -9.62 -32.62 6.57
C ASP A 74 -9.07 -33.71 7.51
N GLU A 75 -9.60 -34.94 7.43
CA GLU A 75 -9.14 -36.12 8.19
C GLU A 75 -7.90 -36.79 7.58
N THR A 76 -7.86 -36.96 6.26
CA THR A 76 -6.78 -37.70 5.56
C THR A 76 -5.70 -36.80 4.98
N GLY A 77 -5.90 -35.47 4.96
CA GLY A 77 -5.04 -34.48 4.32
C GLY A 77 -5.13 -34.45 2.79
N GLU A 78 -5.32 -35.61 2.15
CA GLU A 78 -5.44 -35.75 0.70
C GLU A 78 -6.65 -36.60 0.30
N LEU A 79 -7.22 -36.29 -0.87
CA LEU A 79 -8.31 -37.05 -1.49
C LEU A 79 -7.78 -37.95 -2.61
N SER A 80 -8.49 -39.05 -2.88
CA SER A 80 -8.24 -39.85 -4.08
C SER A 80 -8.40 -39.01 -5.36
N SER A 81 -7.76 -39.40 -6.46
CA SER A 81 -7.84 -38.63 -7.72
C SER A 81 -9.27 -38.48 -8.26
N GLY A 82 -10.14 -39.47 -8.01
CA GLY A 82 -11.57 -39.41 -8.34
C GLY A 82 -12.34 -38.45 -7.44
N ASP A 83 -12.09 -38.54 -6.13
CA ASP A 83 -12.75 -37.69 -5.12
C ASP A 83 -12.30 -36.24 -5.21
N GLU A 84 -11.02 -35.97 -5.47
CA GLU A 84 -10.50 -34.61 -5.67
C GLU A 84 -11.13 -33.97 -6.92
N LYS A 85 -11.34 -34.72 -8.01
CA LYS A 85 -12.07 -34.23 -9.19
C LYS A 85 -13.53 -33.91 -8.86
N ARG A 86 -14.22 -34.81 -8.15
CA ARG A 86 -15.61 -34.60 -7.72
C ARG A 86 -15.75 -33.41 -6.77
N TYR A 87 -14.86 -33.31 -5.78
CA TYR A 87 -14.76 -32.21 -4.83
C TYR A 87 -14.60 -30.87 -5.56
N ARG A 88 -13.65 -30.77 -6.50
CA ARG A 88 -13.43 -29.54 -7.28
C ARG A 88 -14.64 -29.15 -8.12
N SER A 89 -15.32 -30.13 -8.71
CA SER A 89 -16.53 -29.89 -9.51
C SER A 89 -17.66 -29.34 -8.65
N LEU A 90 -17.97 -30.01 -7.53
CA LEU A 90 -19.01 -29.60 -6.58
C LEU A 90 -18.69 -28.23 -5.95
N LYS A 91 -17.45 -28.02 -5.51
CA LYS A 91 -17.00 -26.73 -4.96
C LYS A 91 -17.20 -25.60 -5.97
N LYS A 92 -16.79 -25.81 -7.24
CA LYS A 92 -16.95 -24.82 -8.31
C LYS A 92 -18.43 -24.51 -8.60
N GLN A 93 -19.30 -25.51 -8.52
CA GLN A 93 -20.74 -25.32 -8.67
C GLN A 93 -21.31 -24.46 -7.52
N CYS A 94 -20.94 -24.77 -6.27
CA CYS A 94 -21.37 -24.00 -5.10
C CYS A 94 -20.82 -22.55 -5.13
N GLU A 95 -19.55 -22.37 -5.50
CA GLU A 95 -18.94 -21.04 -5.70
C GLU A 95 -19.75 -20.22 -6.71
N LYS A 96 -20.12 -20.83 -7.84
CA LYS A 96 -20.92 -20.17 -8.88
C LYS A 96 -22.31 -19.80 -8.37
N GLU A 97 -23.01 -20.71 -7.72
CA GLU A 97 -24.35 -20.47 -7.17
C GLU A 97 -24.34 -19.34 -6.14
N LEU A 98 -23.38 -19.37 -5.23
CA LEU A 98 -23.24 -18.35 -4.18
C LEU A 98 -22.94 -16.96 -4.77
N LEU A 99 -22.02 -16.88 -5.73
CA LEU A 99 -21.68 -15.62 -6.39
C LEU A 99 -22.84 -15.06 -7.23
N GLN A 100 -23.61 -15.93 -7.90
CA GLN A 100 -24.77 -15.51 -8.68
C GLN A 100 -25.96 -15.08 -7.81
N ALA A 101 -26.10 -15.70 -6.63
CA ALA A 101 -27.15 -15.36 -5.68
C ALA A 101 -26.79 -14.13 -4.83
N ALA A 102 -25.55 -13.67 -4.80
CA ALA A 102 -25.13 -12.53 -4.00
C ALA A 102 -25.78 -11.22 -4.45
N ASP A 103 -26.11 -10.35 -3.50
CA ASP A 103 -26.50 -8.97 -3.79
C ASP A 103 -25.25 -8.10 -3.98
N VAL A 104 -24.20 -8.40 -3.23
CA VAL A 104 -22.92 -7.70 -3.26
C VAL A 104 -21.76 -8.69 -3.18
N ILE A 105 -20.77 -8.50 -4.05
CA ILE A 105 -19.49 -9.22 -3.98
C ILE A 105 -18.41 -8.22 -3.57
N CYS A 106 -17.75 -8.50 -2.45
CA CYS A 106 -16.64 -7.71 -1.93
C CYS A 106 -15.31 -8.43 -2.16
N CYS A 107 -14.34 -7.77 -2.80
CA CYS A 107 -12.99 -8.30 -3.00
C CYS A 107 -11.96 -7.18 -3.10
N THR A 108 -10.66 -7.49 -3.11
CA THR A 108 -9.67 -6.46 -3.44
C THR A 108 -9.71 -6.11 -4.92
N CYS A 109 -9.14 -4.96 -5.32
CA CYS A 109 -9.03 -4.59 -6.74
C CYS A 109 -8.35 -5.69 -7.57
N VAL A 110 -7.21 -6.20 -7.09
CA VAL A 110 -6.52 -7.35 -7.70
C VAL A 110 -7.38 -8.63 -7.62
N GLY A 111 -8.06 -8.85 -6.49
CA GLY A 111 -8.96 -10.00 -6.30
C GLY A 111 -10.15 -10.03 -7.26
N ALA A 112 -10.52 -8.90 -7.87
CA ALA A 112 -11.54 -8.87 -8.91
C ALA A 112 -11.11 -9.66 -10.17
N GLY A 113 -9.80 -9.82 -10.39
CA GLY A 113 -9.24 -10.65 -11.46
C GLY A 113 -9.26 -12.15 -11.19
N ASP A 114 -9.84 -12.61 -10.07
CA ASP A 114 -9.92 -14.03 -9.73
C ASP A 114 -10.70 -14.81 -10.81
N PRO A 115 -10.21 -15.98 -11.27
CA PRO A 115 -10.87 -16.80 -12.28
C PRO A 115 -12.33 -17.16 -11.96
N ARG A 116 -12.71 -17.17 -10.68
CA ARG A 116 -14.08 -17.41 -10.22
C ARG A 116 -15.04 -16.28 -10.60
N LEU A 117 -14.52 -15.06 -10.80
CA LEU A 117 -15.29 -13.88 -11.24
C LEU A 117 -15.24 -13.66 -12.76
N ALA A 118 -14.31 -14.27 -13.49
CA ALA A 118 -14.03 -13.95 -14.90
C ALA A 118 -15.23 -14.08 -15.86
N LYS A 119 -16.25 -14.88 -15.53
CA LYS A 119 -17.46 -15.06 -16.34
C LYS A 119 -18.65 -14.23 -15.88
N LEU A 120 -18.51 -13.49 -14.78
CA LEU A 120 -19.52 -12.57 -14.28
C LEU A 120 -19.33 -11.20 -14.91
N GLN A 121 -20.40 -10.41 -14.95
CA GLN A 121 -20.39 -9.03 -15.41
C GLN A 121 -21.02 -8.17 -14.33
N PHE A 122 -20.39 -7.03 -14.04
CA PHE A 122 -20.77 -6.12 -12.98
C PHE A 122 -21.07 -4.77 -13.59
N SER A 123 -22.35 -4.48 -13.81
CA SER A 123 -22.80 -3.20 -14.38
C SER A 123 -22.49 -2.02 -13.47
N SER A 124 -22.47 -2.25 -12.16
CA SER A 124 -22.15 -1.24 -11.15
C SER A 124 -20.96 -1.69 -10.32
N VAL A 125 -19.92 -0.85 -10.31
CA VAL A 125 -18.67 -1.07 -9.57
C VAL A 125 -18.44 0.12 -8.64
N LEU A 126 -18.19 -0.17 -7.37
CA LEU A 126 -17.75 0.81 -6.37
C LEU A 126 -16.33 0.44 -5.93
N ILE A 127 -15.41 1.40 -6.01
CA ILE A 127 -14.03 1.23 -5.55
C ILE A 127 -13.77 2.26 -4.44
N ASP A 128 -13.61 1.77 -3.21
CA ASP A 128 -13.24 2.57 -2.05
C ASP A 128 -11.71 2.62 -1.88
N GLU A 129 -11.21 3.67 -1.21
CA GLU A 129 -9.78 3.97 -1.10
C GLU A 129 -9.06 3.94 -2.47
N SER A 130 -9.77 4.35 -3.54
CA SER A 130 -9.27 4.27 -4.94
C SER A 130 -8.03 5.14 -5.19
N THR A 131 -7.79 6.15 -4.33
CA THR A 131 -6.56 6.96 -4.35
C THR A 131 -5.32 6.19 -3.89
N GLN A 132 -5.45 5.08 -3.16
CA GLN A 132 -4.31 4.22 -2.78
C GLN A 132 -3.89 3.24 -3.88
N ALA A 133 -4.72 3.05 -4.92
CA ALA A 133 -4.45 2.09 -5.98
C ALA A 133 -3.75 2.76 -7.17
N THR A 134 -2.87 2.02 -7.84
CA THR A 134 -2.39 2.46 -9.16
C THR A 134 -3.54 2.42 -10.16
N GLU A 135 -3.48 3.23 -11.21
CA GLU A 135 -4.52 3.19 -12.24
C GLU A 135 -4.73 1.79 -12.84
N PRO A 136 -3.69 1.02 -13.24
CA PRO A 136 -3.88 -0.34 -13.74
C PRO A 136 -4.56 -1.27 -12.74
N GLU A 137 -4.27 -1.13 -11.45
CA GLU A 137 -4.93 -1.90 -10.38
C GLU A 137 -6.42 -1.55 -10.27
N CYS A 138 -6.79 -0.27 -10.31
CA CYS A 138 -8.18 0.16 -10.36
C CYS A 138 -8.93 -0.38 -11.59
N MET A 139 -8.25 -0.57 -12.71
CA MET A 139 -8.89 -1.02 -13.95
C MET A 139 -9.33 -2.49 -13.91
N ILE A 140 -8.73 -3.33 -13.06
CA ILE A 140 -9.05 -4.76 -12.94
C ILE A 140 -10.56 -4.99 -12.71
N PRO A 141 -11.21 -4.40 -11.69
CA PRO A 141 -12.67 -4.53 -11.52
C PRO A 141 -13.47 -3.76 -12.59
N VAL A 142 -12.94 -2.67 -13.13
CA VAL A 142 -13.66 -1.81 -14.11
C VAL A 142 -13.91 -2.53 -15.43
N ILE A 143 -12.96 -3.35 -15.89
CA ILE A 143 -13.09 -4.07 -17.17
C ILE A 143 -14.11 -5.22 -17.13
N LEU A 144 -14.70 -5.53 -15.97
CA LEU A 144 -15.70 -6.61 -15.81
C LEU A 144 -17.12 -6.17 -16.22
N GLY A 145 -17.25 -5.35 -17.27
CA GLY A 145 -18.54 -4.91 -17.81
C GLY A 145 -19.16 -3.68 -17.12
N CYS A 146 -18.34 -2.86 -16.45
CA CYS A 146 -18.80 -1.69 -15.72
C CYS A 146 -19.49 -0.66 -16.62
N ARG A 147 -20.69 -0.21 -16.21
CA ARG A 147 -21.47 0.87 -16.82
C ARG A 147 -21.67 2.06 -15.88
N GLN A 148 -21.66 1.81 -14.58
CA GLN A 148 -21.71 2.82 -13.53
C GLN A 148 -20.53 2.58 -12.58
N LEU A 149 -19.57 3.52 -12.59
CA LEU A 149 -18.38 3.48 -11.75
C LEU A 149 -18.47 4.55 -10.67
N ILE A 150 -18.25 4.16 -9.42
CA ILE A 150 -18.13 5.08 -8.29
C ILE A 150 -16.74 4.89 -7.70
N LEU A 151 -15.94 5.95 -7.75
CA LEU A 151 -14.62 6.00 -7.12
C LEU A 151 -14.71 6.84 -5.85
N VAL A 152 -14.38 6.24 -4.71
CA VAL A 152 -14.27 6.91 -3.42
C VAL A 152 -12.80 6.93 -3.01
N GLY A 153 -12.34 8.06 -2.49
CA GLY A 153 -10.94 8.24 -2.13
C GLY A 153 -10.66 9.66 -1.72
N ASP A 154 -9.45 9.86 -1.19
CA ASP A 154 -8.97 11.15 -0.73
C ASP A 154 -7.51 11.35 -1.18
N HIS A 155 -7.32 12.19 -2.18
CA HIS A 155 -6.00 12.53 -2.72
C HIS A 155 -5.09 13.27 -1.73
N CYS A 156 -5.64 13.76 -0.61
CA CYS A 156 -4.86 14.32 0.51
C CYS A 156 -4.38 13.23 1.50
N GLN A 157 -4.78 11.97 1.32
CA GLN A 157 -4.29 10.79 2.06
C GLN A 157 -3.35 9.95 1.17
N LEU A 158 -2.92 8.75 1.60
CA LEU A 158 -1.85 8.03 0.90
C LEU A 158 -2.24 7.69 -0.54
N GLY A 159 -1.26 7.88 -1.44
CA GLY A 159 -1.30 7.38 -2.81
C GLY A 159 -0.73 5.96 -2.93
N PRO A 160 -0.66 5.42 -4.14
CA PRO A 160 -0.09 4.09 -4.39
C PRO A 160 1.41 4.01 -4.08
N VAL A 161 1.82 2.86 -3.57
CA VAL A 161 3.24 2.55 -3.30
C VAL A 161 3.89 2.00 -4.56
N VAL A 162 4.76 2.79 -5.18
CA VAL A 162 5.51 2.40 -6.39
C VAL A 162 7.01 2.30 -6.08
N MET A 163 7.51 1.08 -5.95
CA MET A 163 8.92 0.82 -5.60
C MET A 163 9.90 1.31 -6.68
N CYS A 164 9.55 1.12 -7.95
CA CYS A 164 10.36 1.58 -9.06
C CYS A 164 10.26 3.10 -9.23
N LYS A 165 11.27 3.84 -8.76
CA LYS A 165 11.34 5.30 -8.88
C LYS A 165 11.23 5.80 -10.33
N LYS A 166 11.67 5.02 -11.33
CA LYS A 166 11.50 5.36 -12.75
C LYS A 166 10.01 5.30 -13.16
N ALA A 167 9.30 4.25 -12.76
CA ALA A 167 7.87 4.10 -13.04
C ALA A 167 7.03 5.15 -12.30
N ALA A 168 7.35 5.44 -11.03
CA ALA A 168 6.69 6.50 -10.26
C ALA A 168 6.83 7.86 -10.97
N ARG A 169 8.06 8.23 -11.38
CA ARG A 169 8.31 9.47 -12.14
C ARG A 169 7.65 9.50 -13.52
N ALA A 170 7.41 8.34 -14.13
CA ALA A 170 6.68 8.23 -15.38
C ALA A 170 5.15 8.33 -15.23
N GLY A 171 4.63 8.49 -13.99
CA GLY A 171 3.22 8.72 -13.71
C GLY A 171 2.49 7.56 -13.05
N LEU A 172 3.12 6.39 -12.84
CA LEU A 172 2.45 5.24 -12.22
C LEU A 172 1.99 5.50 -10.77
N SER A 173 2.56 6.51 -10.10
CA SER A 173 2.13 6.93 -8.77
C SER A 173 0.87 7.81 -8.75
N GLN A 174 0.35 8.18 -9.92
CA GLN A 174 -0.93 8.87 -10.04
C GLN A 174 -2.06 7.84 -10.09
N SER A 175 -3.02 7.97 -9.17
CA SER A 175 -4.22 7.13 -9.16
C SER A 175 -5.19 7.52 -10.28
N LEU A 176 -6.09 6.59 -10.65
CA LEU A 176 -7.17 6.87 -11.59
C LEU A 176 -8.04 8.05 -11.09
N PHE A 177 -8.32 8.09 -9.79
CA PHE A 177 -9.08 9.17 -9.15
C PHE A 177 -8.41 10.53 -9.38
N GLU A 178 -7.11 10.66 -9.06
CA GLU A 178 -6.37 11.91 -9.24
C GLU A 178 -6.33 12.34 -10.71
N ARG A 179 -6.10 11.41 -11.64
CA ARG A 179 -6.09 11.72 -13.07
C ARG A 179 -7.44 12.27 -13.54
N LEU A 180 -8.56 11.69 -13.09
CA LEU A 180 -9.90 12.18 -13.44
C LEU A 180 -10.19 13.57 -12.87
N VAL A 181 -9.69 13.88 -11.66
CA VAL A 181 -9.76 15.23 -11.09
C VAL A 181 -9.00 16.23 -11.94
N VAL A 182 -7.79 15.89 -12.37
CA VAL A 182 -6.97 16.74 -13.26
C VAL A 182 -7.66 16.96 -14.62
N LEU A 183 -8.40 15.97 -15.13
CA LEU A 183 -9.20 16.08 -16.34
C LEU A 183 -10.48 16.93 -16.19
N GLY A 184 -10.75 17.45 -14.99
CA GLY A 184 -11.85 18.37 -14.72
C GLY A 184 -13.10 17.73 -14.13
N ILE A 185 -13.07 16.43 -13.80
CA ILE A 185 -14.17 15.81 -13.03
C ILE A 185 -14.09 16.31 -11.60
N ARG A 186 -15.12 17.05 -11.18
CA ARG A 186 -15.20 17.60 -9.82
C ARG A 186 -15.71 16.53 -8.85
N PRO A 187 -14.92 16.11 -7.83
CA PRO A 187 -15.39 15.17 -6.83
C PRO A 187 -16.50 15.77 -5.99
N ILE A 188 -17.44 14.93 -5.56
CA ILE A 188 -18.38 15.28 -4.50
C ILE A 188 -17.62 15.20 -3.17
N ARG A 189 -17.40 16.35 -2.51
CA ARG A 189 -16.69 16.43 -1.22
C ARG A 189 -17.67 16.24 -0.07
N LEU A 190 -17.45 15.23 0.77
CA LEU A 190 -18.12 15.11 2.07
C LEU A 190 -17.44 16.07 3.06
N GLN A 191 -18.20 17.01 3.64
CA GLN A 191 -17.64 18.14 4.40
C GLN A 191 -17.72 17.99 5.92
N VAL A 192 -18.54 17.08 6.45
CA VAL A 192 -18.75 16.94 7.90
C VAL A 192 -18.04 15.70 8.42
N GLN A 193 -17.10 15.89 9.35
CA GLN A 193 -16.38 14.79 10.01
C GLN A 193 -17.10 14.39 11.31
N TYR A 194 -17.22 13.08 11.55
CA TYR A 194 -17.86 12.52 12.74
C TYR A 194 -16.90 11.69 13.61
N ARG A 195 -15.59 11.70 13.31
CA ARG A 195 -14.61 10.83 13.98
C ARG A 195 -14.05 11.48 15.24
N MET A 196 -13.41 12.63 15.10
CA MET A 196 -12.42 13.13 16.06
C MET A 196 -12.92 14.33 16.84
N HIS A 197 -12.39 14.53 18.05
CA HIS A 197 -12.60 15.75 18.83
C HIS A 197 -12.25 17.01 18.00
N PRO A 198 -13.01 18.11 18.07
CA PRO A 198 -12.77 19.32 17.26
C PRO A 198 -11.34 19.88 17.33
N ALA A 199 -10.68 19.78 18.50
CA ALA A 199 -9.28 20.19 18.65
C ALA A 199 -8.29 19.39 17.76
N LEU A 200 -8.60 18.11 17.50
CA LEU A 200 -7.79 17.21 16.69
C LEU A 200 -7.97 17.48 15.19
N SER A 201 -9.19 17.82 14.75
CA SER A 201 -9.50 18.08 13.34
C SER A 201 -9.03 19.44 12.84
N SER A 202 -8.81 20.41 13.75
CA SER A 202 -8.45 21.79 13.40
C SER A 202 -7.20 21.88 12.51
N PHE A 203 -6.08 21.27 12.92
CA PHE A 203 -4.84 21.33 12.12
C PHE A 203 -4.99 20.61 10.77
N PRO A 204 -5.44 19.34 10.70
CA PRO A 204 -5.64 18.67 9.42
C PRO A 204 -6.63 19.40 8.49
N SER A 205 -7.73 19.92 9.03
CA SER A 205 -8.72 20.70 8.26
C SER A 205 -8.07 21.91 7.59
N ASN A 206 -7.37 22.74 8.36
CA ASN A 206 -6.76 23.97 7.86
C ASN A 206 -5.62 23.70 6.87
N ILE A 207 -4.83 22.65 7.11
CA ILE A 207 -3.60 22.37 6.35
C ILE A 207 -3.82 21.48 5.13
N PHE A 208 -4.76 20.54 5.17
CA PHE A 208 -4.98 19.59 4.07
C PHE A 208 -6.31 19.83 3.33
N TYR A 209 -7.28 20.49 3.96
CA TYR A 209 -8.65 20.64 3.43
C TYR A 209 -9.14 22.09 3.42
N GLU A 210 -8.24 23.07 3.40
CA GLU A 210 -8.55 24.49 3.23
C GLU A 210 -9.50 25.06 4.32
N GLY A 211 -9.54 24.43 5.50
CA GLY A 211 -10.48 24.78 6.57
C GLY A 211 -11.94 24.40 6.27
N SER A 212 -12.21 23.64 5.21
CA SER A 212 -13.57 23.30 4.76
C SER A 212 -14.21 22.15 5.55
N LEU A 213 -13.44 21.42 6.36
CA LEU A 213 -13.95 20.29 7.15
C LEU A 213 -14.69 20.81 8.39
N GLN A 214 -15.98 20.51 8.47
CA GLN A 214 -16.87 20.84 9.58
C GLN A 214 -16.93 19.69 10.59
N ASN A 215 -17.20 20.00 11.86
CA ASN A 215 -17.33 19.00 12.92
C ASN A 215 -18.80 18.63 13.13
N GLY A 216 -19.15 17.37 12.88
CA GLY A 216 -20.46 16.79 13.20
C GLY A 216 -20.55 16.20 14.61
N VAL A 217 -19.49 16.35 15.40
CA VAL A 217 -19.40 15.94 16.80
C VAL A 217 -18.84 17.09 17.62
N THR A 218 -19.34 17.24 18.84
CA THR A 218 -18.93 18.28 19.77
C THR A 218 -17.74 17.82 20.63
N SER A 219 -17.15 18.74 21.38
CA SER A 219 -16.15 18.40 22.41
C SER A 219 -16.73 17.46 23.47
N ALA A 220 -17.99 17.63 23.86
CA ALA A 220 -18.66 16.77 24.83
C ALA A 220 -18.79 15.32 24.33
N ASP A 221 -19.14 15.13 23.05
CA ASP A 221 -19.23 13.80 22.42
C ASP A 221 -17.87 13.07 22.33
N ARG A 222 -16.78 13.80 22.50
CA ARG A 222 -15.40 13.31 22.40
C ARG A 222 -14.58 13.56 23.67
N THR A 223 -15.27 13.72 24.78
CA THR A 223 -14.67 13.71 26.13
C THR A 223 -15.13 12.45 26.85
N ARG A 224 -14.20 11.71 27.46
CA ARG A 224 -14.54 10.56 28.32
C ARG A 224 -14.61 10.99 29.78
N PRO A 225 -15.78 10.90 30.45
CA PRO A 225 -15.87 11.20 31.86
C PRO A 225 -15.04 10.20 32.69
N GLY A 226 -14.33 10.70 33.70
CA GLY A 226 -13.53 9.87 34.62
C GLY A 226 -12.19 9.39 34.08
N LEU A 227 -11.78 9.81 32.88
CA LEU A 227 -10.46 9.48 32.33
C LEU A 227 -9.35 10.28 33.04
N ASP A 228 -8.64 9.64 33.97
CA ASP A 228 -7.46 10.20 34.63
C ASP A 228 -6.20 10.10 33.74
N PHE A 229 -6.10 11.00 32.75
CA PHE A 229 -4.94 11.10 31.87
C PHE A 229 -4.38 12.54 31.87
N PRO A 230 -3.05 12.74 31.97
CA PRO A 230 -2.45 14.06 32.19
C PRO A 230 -2.35 14.88 30.89
N TRP A 231 -3.48 15.33 30.37
CA TRP A 231 -3.51 16.29 29.26
C TRP A 231 -2.93 17.64 29.73
N PRO A 232 -1.94 18.23 29.03
CA PRO A 232 -1.39 19.54 29.41
C PRO A 232 -2.43 20.66 29.43
N GLN A 233 -3.41 20.57 28.53
CA GLN A 233 -4.58 21.43 28.47
C GLN A 233 -5.82 20.55 28.59
N SER A 234 -6.70 20.83 29.55
CA SER A 234 -7.85 19.96 29.88
C SER A 234 -8.91 19.90 28.78
N ASP A 235 -9.01 20.94 27.95
CA ASP A 235 -9.95 21.06 26.83
C ASP A 235 -9.42 20.50 25.50
N LYS A 236 -8.14 20.11 25.46
CA LYS A 236 -7.47 19.65 24.24
C LYS A 236 -6.82 18.29 24.49
N PRO A 237 -7.44 17.20 24.02
CA PRO A 237 -6.90 15.85 24.20
C PRO A 237 -5.77 15.56 23.20
N MET A 238 -4.77 16.46 23.14
CA MET A 238 -3.58 16.30 22.33
C MET A 238 -2.36 16.96 22.95
N PHE A 239 -1.19 16.35 22.74
CA PHE A 239 0.09 17.03 22.95
C PHE A 239 1.23 16.40 22.16
N PHE A 240 2.27 17.19 21.96
CA PHE A 240 3.54 16.77 21.42
C PHE A 240 4.52 16.63 22.58
N TYR A 241 4.99 15.40 22.81
CA TYR A 241 5.94 15.04 23.85
C TYR A 241 7.37 15.03 23.32
N SER A 242 8.08 16.10 23.63
CA SER A 242 9.44 16.34 23.15
C SER A 242 10.40 15.34 23.77
N THR A 243 11.04 14.53 22.90
CA THR A 243 11.99 13.49 23.29
C THR A 243 13.29 13.69 22.51
N PHE A 244 14.42 13.77 23.22
CA PHE A 244 15.75 14.03 22.62
C PHE A 244 16.66 12.79 22.58
N GLY A 245 16.07 11.59 22.61
CA GLY A 245 16.83 10.34 22.47
C GLY A 245 17.44 10.19 21.08
N THR A 246 18.55 9.47 20.98
CA THR A 246 19.26 9.20 19.72
C THR A 246 18.57 8.09 18.92
N GLU A 247 18.60 8.20 17.59
CA GLU A 247 18.16 7.11 16.71
C GLU A 247 19.25 6.04 16.56
N GLU A 248 18.83 4.78 16.41
CA GLU A 248 19.69 3.62 16.15
C GLU A 248 19.23 2.91 14.86
N ILE A 249 20.17 2.28 14.16
CA ILE A 249 19.86 1.39 13.05
C ILE A 249 19.37 0.06 13.64
N SER A 250 18.22 -0.42 13.19
CA SER A 250 17.66 -1.70 13.62
C SER A 250 18.48 -2.90 13.14
N SER A 251 18.23 -4.08 13.71
CA SER A 251 18.90 -5.33 13.34
C SER A 251 18.76 -5.70 11.85
N SER A 252 17.74 -5.19 11.14
CA SER A 252 17.58 -5.41 9.71
C SER A 252 18.56 -4.61 8.83
N GLY A 253 19.28 -3.64 9.42
CA GLY A 253 20.21 -2.74 8.71
C GLY A 253 19.53 -1.67 7.83
N THR A 254 18.22 -1.76 7.61
CA THR A 254 17.47 -0.92 6.65
C THR A 254 16.38 -0.06 7.29
N SER A 255 16.14 -0.23 8.59
CA SER A 255 15.15 0.53 9.37
C SER A 255 15.77 1.18 10.61
N TYR A 256 15.03 2.07 11.26
CA TYR A 256 15.48 2.84 12.42
C TYR A 256 14.60 2.56 13.64
N LEU A 257 15.17 2.72 14.83
CA LEU A 257 14.46 2.67 16.10
C LEU A 257 14.98 3.77 17.05
N ASN A 258 14.17 4.12 18.05
CA ASN A 258 14.54 5.08 19.10
C ASN A 258 14.05 4.54 20.44
N ARG A 259 14.98 4.12 21.28
CA ARG A 259 14.68 3.45 22.57
C ARG A 259 14.02 4.40 23.56
N THR A 260 14.43 5.66 23.58
CA THR A 260 13.86 6.67 24.48
C THR A 260 12.41 6.96 24.11
N GLU A 261 12.12 7.12 22.81
CA GLU A 261 10.72 7.25 22.35
C GLU A 261 9.91 6.00 22.69
N ALA A 262 10.46 4.80 22.50
CA ALA A 262 9.74 3.56 22.77
C ALA A 262 9.37 3.39 24.25
N SER A 263 10.29 3.76 25.15
CA SER A 263 10.04 3.81 26.60
C SER A 263 8.95 4.83 26.94
N ASN A 264 8.95 6.00 26.31
CA ASN A 264 7.92 7.02 26.53
C ASN A 264 6.54 6.58 26.01
N ILE A 265 6.48 5.93 24.85
CA ILE A 265 5.25 5.35 24.30
C ILE A 265 4.69 4.27 25.23
N GLU A 266 5.54 3.38 25.78
CA GLU A 266 5.11 2.38 26.76
C GLU A 266 4.50 3.03 28.01
N LYS A 267 5.17 4.05 28.58
CA LYS A 267 4.64 4.78 29.75
C LYS A 267 3.29 5.44 29.47
N LEU A 268 3.12 6.02 28.28
CA LEU A 268 1.86 6.62 27.85
C LEU A 268 0.75 5.57 27.70
N ALA A 269 1.05 4.44 27.03
CA ALA A 269 0.12 3.33 26.89
C ALA A 269 -0.30 2.77 28.25
N THR A 270 0.67 2.56 29.15
CA THR A 270 0.44 2.12 30.53
C THR A 270 -0.45 3.10 31.30
N ARG A 271 -0.24 4.42 31.15
CA ARG A 271 -1.09 5.43 31.81
C ARG A 271 -2.52 5.41 31.27
N LEU A 272 -2.72 5.23 29.96
CA LEU A 272 -4.05 5.07 29.36
C LEU A 272 -4.75 3.81 29.88
N LEU A 273 -4.05 2.67 29.94
CA LEU A 273 -4.59 1.42 30.48
C LEU A 273 -5.00 1.58 31.95
N ARG A 274 -4.15 2.21 32.79
CA ARG A 274 -4.46 2.50 34.19
C ARG A 274 -5.63 3.47 34.37
N ALA A 275 -5.86 4.35 33.39
CA ALA A 275 -7.01 5.25 33.35
C ALA A 275 -8.31 4.56 32.87
N GLY A 276 -8.29 3.24 32.65
CA GLY A 276 -9.45 2.44 32.27
C GLY A 276 -9.69 2.35 30.76
N VAL A 277 -8.74 2.77 29.92
CA VAL A 277 -8.82 2.58 28.47
C VAL A 277 -8.52 1.12 28.14
N LYS A 278 -9.33 0.49 27.27
CA LYS A 278 -9.09 -0.89 26.84
C LYS A 278 -7.93 -0.97 25.83
N PRO A 279 -7.16 -2.08 25.78
CA PRO A 279 -6.08 -2.24 24.80
C PRO A 279 -6.52 -2.02 23.35
N GLU A 280 -7.66 -2.58 22.96
CA GLU A 280 -8.25 -2.47 21.61
C GLU A 280 -8.56 -1.03 21.19
N GLN A 281 -8.69 -0.11 22.16
CA GLN A 281 -8.98 1.31 21.96
C GLN A 281 -7.72 2.16 21.74
N ILE A 282 -6.53 1.58 21.94
CA ILE A 282 -5.23 2.24 21.78
C ILE A 282 -4.58 1.76 20.48
N GLY A 283 -4.05 2.68 19.69
CA GLY A 283 -3.20 2.39 18.54
C GLY A 283 -1.86 3.08 18.65
N ILE A 284 -0.77 2.38 18.32
CA ILE A 284 0.56 2.93 18.22
C ILE A 284 0.96 2.96 16.75
N ILE A 285 1.29 4.14 16.25
CA ILE A 285 1.70 4.36 14.87
C ILE A 285 3.17 4.75 14.85
N THR A 286 3.95 4.10 13.99
CA THR A 286 5.34 4.49 13.75
C THR A 286 5.73 4.27 12.28
N PRO A 287 6.49 5.18 11.67
CA PRO A 287 6.86 5.09 10.25
C PRO A 287 7.91 4.01 9.94
N TYR A 288 8.61 3.48 10.96
CA TYR A 288 9.72 2.55 10.78
C TYR A 288 9.40 1.17 11.31
N GLU A 289 9.62 0.14 10.48
CA GLU A 289 9.42 -1.25 10.85
C GLU A 289 10.32 -1.67 12.03
N GLY A 290 11.55 -1.16 12.09
CA GLY A 290 12.46 -1.39 13.21
C GLY A 290 11.87 -0.91 14.54
N GLN A 291 11.29 0.30 14.57
CA GLN A 291 10.59 0.81 15.74
C GLN A 291 9.33 0.01 16.05
N ARG A 292 8.55 -0.42 15.04
CA ARG A 292 7.34 -1.22 15.25
C ARG A 292 7.67 -2.53 15.97
N ALA A 293 8.64 -3.29 15.44
CA ALA A 293 9.09 -4.54 16.02
C ALA A 293 9.66 -4.33 17.43
N TYR A 294 10.53 -3.32 17.59
CA TYR A 294 11.11 -2.99 18.89
C TYR A 294 10.06 -2.58 19.92
N GLN A 295 9.04 -1.80 19.54
CA GLN A 295 7.98 -1.35 20.44
C GLN A 295 7.17 -2.52 20.97
N VAL A 296 6.80 -3.48 20.09
CA VAL A 296 6.09 -4.70 20.49
C VAL A 296 6.93 -5.49 21.49
N GLN A 297 8.21 -5.70 21.20
CA GLN A 297 9.13 -6.39 22.09
C GLN A 297 9.26 -5.64 23.44
N HIS A 298 9.54 -4.34 23.40
CA HIS A 298 9.75 -3.51 24.58
C HIS A 298 8.55 -3.51 25.52
N MET A 299 7.32 -3.38 25.01
CA MET A 299 6.11 -3.40 25.86
C MET A 299 5.88 -4.77 26.50
N GLN A 300 6.23 -5.87 25.83
CA GLN A 300 6.05 -7.21 26.38
C GLN A 300 7.03 -7.54 27.52
N TYR A 301 8.28 -7.07 27.42
CA TYR A 301 9.32 -7.40 28.40
C TYR A 301 9.47 -6.35 29.51
N ASN A 302 9.24 -5.07 29.20
CA ASN A 302 9.46 -3.96 30.14
C ASN A 302 8.17 -3.28 30.61
N GLY A 303 7.01 -3.67 30.05
CA GLY A 303 5.73 -3.13 30.46
C GLY A 303 5.39 -3.45 31.91
N SER A 304 4.88 -2.47 32.66
CA SER A 304 4.56 -2.66 34.09
C SER A 304 3.27 -3.44 34.36
N LEU A 305 2.44 -3.66 33.33
CA LEU A 305 1.17 -4.39 33.42
C LEU A 305 1.28 -5.80 32.82
N ASN A 306 0.19 -6.56 32.86
CA ASN A 306 0.14 -7.90 32.27
C ASN A 306 0.48 -7.84 30.77
N LYS A 307 1.43 -8.69 30.32
CA LYS A 307 1.87 -8.77 28.91
C LYS A 307 0.71 -8.92 27.92
N LYS A 308 -0.36 -9.62 28.29
CA LYS A 308 -1.54 -9.84 27.43
C LYS A 308 -2.19 -8.52 27.03
N LEU A 309 -2.26 -7.55 27.94
CA LEU A 309 -2.83 -6.23 27.65
C LEU A 309 -2.02 -5.50 26.58
N TYR A 310 -0.69 -5.57 26.63
CA TYR A 310 0.15 -4.94 25.60
C TYR A 310 0.09 -5.66 24.26
N MET A 311 -0.09 -6.99 24.25
CA MET A 311 -0.22 -7.78 23.01
C MET A 311 -1.49 -7.43 22.22
N GLU A 312 -2.54 -6.99 22.91
CA GLU A 312 -3.79 -6.54 22.29
C GLU A 312 -3.71 -5.09 21.76
N ILE A 313 -2.70 -4.32 22.17
CA ILE A 313 -2.46 -2.97 21.62
C ILE A 313 -1.90 -3.11 20.21
N GLU A 314 -2.56 -2.44 19.28
CA GLU A 314 -2.17 -2.50 17.89
C GLU A 314 -0.97 -1.59 17.60
N VAL A 315 0.14 -2.16 17.11
CA VAL A 315 1.34 -1.42 16.69
C VAL A 315 1.60 -1.65 15.22
N ALA A 316 1.49 -0.60 14.40
CA ALA A 316 1.66 -0.73 12.95
C ALA A 316 2.16 0.57 12.30
N SER A 317 2.48 0.47 11.00
CA SER A 317 2.86 1.61 10.18
C SER A 317 1.67 2.51 9.85
N VAL A 318 1.96 3.75 9.41
CA VAL A 318 0.92 4.68 8.94
C VAL A 318 0.11 4.07 7.79
N ASP A 319 0.77 3.39 6.85
CA ASP A 319 0.12 2.74 5.70
C ASP A 319 -0.88 1.67 6.15
N ALA A 320 -0.47 0.84 7.11
CA ALA A 320 -1.35 -0.20 7.65
C ALA A 320 -2.56 0.41 8.36
N PHE A 321 -2.41 1.55 9.04
CA PHE A 321 -3.47 2.24 9.77
C PHE A 321 -4.49 3.01 8.90
N GLN A 322 -4.30 3.12 7.58
CA GLN A 322 -5.29 3.76 6.72
C GLN A 322 -6.63 3.00 6.73
N GLY A 323 -7.74 3.73 6.59
CA GLY A 323 -9.11 3.21 6.79
C GLY A 323 -9.49 2.91 8.24
N ARG A 324 -8.52 2.70 9.14
CA ARG A 324 -8.77 2.35 10.55
C ARG A 324 -8.87 3.57 11.45
N GLU A 325 -9.43 3.37 12.64
CA GLU A 325 -9.52 4.37 13.70
C GLU A 325 -9.39 3.72 15.08
N LYS A 326 -8.92 4.51 16.05
CA LYS A 326 -8.80 4.12 17.47
C LYS A 326 -9.28 5.27 18.34
N ASP A 327 -9.58 4.98 19.60
CA ASP A 327 -9.95 6.05 20.54
C ASP A 327 -8.73 6.92 20.85
N PHE A 328 -7.57 6.30 21.09
CA PHE A 328 -6.32 6.99 21.36
C PHE A 328 -5.22 6.54 20.40
N ILE A 329 -4.47 7.50 19.86
CA ILE A 329 -3.32 7.25 18.99
C ILE A 329 -2.05 7.79 19.63
N LEU A 330 -1.03 6.95 19.70
CA LEU A 330 0.32 7.30 20.10
C LEU A 330 1.22 7.23 18.86
N LEU A 331 1.75 8.36 18.41
CA LEU A 331 2.62 8.45 17.23
C LEU A 331 4.08 8.55 17.68
N SER A 332 4.94 7.62 17.28
CA SER A 332 6.40 7.72 17.45
C SER A 332 7.06 8.18 16.15
N CYS A 333 7.81 9.27 16.20
CA CYS A 333 8.49 9.87 15.05
C CYS A 333 9.86 9.22 14.75
N VAL A 334 10.53 8.68 15.76
CA VAL A 334 11.82 7.97 15.72
C VAL A 334 13.02 8.86 15.39
N ARG A 335 12.92 9.67 14.34
CA ARG A 335 14.06 10.38 13.75
C ARG A 335 14.61 11.46 14.68
N SER A 336 15.90 11.36 14.94
CA SER A 336 16.63 12.19 15.89
C SER A 336 18.12 12.27 15.50
N ASN A 337 18.39 12.82 14.32
CA ASN A 337 19.74 12.99 13.78
C ASN A 337 19.96 14.40 13.23
N GLU A 338 21.22 14.85 13.18
CA GLU A 338 21.57 16.21 12.77
C GLU A 338 21.86 16.41 11.28
N HIS A 339 22.06 15.34 10.50
CA HIS A 339 22.56 15.45 9.12
C HIS A 339 21.76 14.68 8.07
N GLN A 340 20.85 13.80 8.47
CA GLN A 340 20.03 13.00 7.56
C GLN A 340 18.60 13.56 7.51
N GLY A 341 17.98 13.51 6.32
CA GLY A 341 16.58 13.89 6.19
C GLY A 341 15.67 12.98 7.03
N ILE A 342 14.47 13.47 7.38
CA ILE A 342 13.47 12.70 8.14
C ILE A 342 12.83 11.55 7.34
N GLY A 343 13.26 11.35 6.08
CA GLY A 343 12.87 10.23 5.22
C GLY A 343 11.36 10.18 5.02
N PHE A 344 10.75 9.09 5.48
CA PHE A 344 9.33 8.78 5.34
C PHE A 344 8.39 9.83 5.94
N LEU A 345 8.84 10.56 6.96
CA LEU A 345 8.06 11.64 7.58
C LEU A 345 7.90 12.89 6.70
N ASN A 346 8.57 12.94 5.53
CA ASN A 346 8.46 14.05 4.60
C ASN A 346 7.15 14.09 3.82
N ASP A 347 6.43 12.97 3.67
CA ASP A 347 5.19 12.92 2.89
C ASP A 347 4.04 13.59 3.67
N PRO A 348 3.47 14.71 3.20
CA PRO A 348 2.36 15.37 3.86
C PRO A 348 1.14 14.47 4.07
N ARG A 349 0.89 13.54 3.12
CA ARG A 349 -0.26 12.63 3.15
C ARG A 349 -0.14 11.62 4.27
N ARG A 350 1.08 11.17 4.57
CA ARG A 350 1.38 10.27 5.71
C ARG A 350 1.10 10.97 7.03
N LEU A 351 1.51 12.23 7.16
CA LEU A 351 1.21 13.01 8.36
C LEU A 351 -0.30 13.21 8.52
N ASN A 352 -1.01 13.56 7.44
CA ASN A 352 -2.47 13.71 7.47
C ASN A 352 -3.15 12.43 7.97
N VAL A 353 -2.79 11.26 7.41
CA VAL A 353 -3.33 9.98 7.88
C VAL A 353 -3.03 9.76 9.35
N ALA A 354 -1.78 9.92 9.78
CA ALA A 354 -1.38 9.70 11.18
C ALA A 354 -2.15 10.57 12.18
N LEU A 355 -2.37 11.85 11.86
CA LEU A 355 -3.10 12.79 12.73
C LEU A 355 -4.61 12.53 12.79
N THR A 356 -5.18 11.85 11.79
CA THR A 356 -6.64 11.69 11.64
C THR A 356 -7.16 10.29 12.02
N ARG A 357 -6.35 9.48 12.71
CA ARG A 357 -6.74 8.12 13.15
C ARG A 357 -7.45 8.08 14.51
N ALA A 358 -7.28 9.10 15.36
CA ALA A 358 -7.85 9.11 16.71
C ALA A 358 -9.27 9.66 16.76
N ARG A 359 -10.09 9.15 17.69
CA ARG A 359 -11.40 9.71 18.05
C ARG A 359 -11.30 10.66 19.23
N TYR A 360 -10.67 10.23 20.33
CA TYR A 360 -10.64 10.95 21.61
C TYR A 360 -9.33 11.67 21.87
N GLY A 361 -8.16 11.11 21.54
CA GLY A 361 -6.91 11.81 21.78
C GLY A 361 -5.68 11.34 21.00
N VAL A 362 -4.73 12.26 20.80
CA VAL A 362 -3.49 12.03 20.05
C VAL A 362 -2.28 12.48 20.87
N VAL A 363 -1.30 11.60 21.05
CA VAL A 363 0.01 11.98 21.61
C VAL A 363 1.08 11.71 20.57
N ILE A 364 1.87 12.73 20.26
CA ILE A 364 2.99 12.62 19.33
C ILE A 364 4.28 12.64 20.13
N VAL A 365 5.13 11.63 19.98
CA VAL A 365 6.44 11.54 20.64
C VAL A 365 7.51 11.70 19.57
N GLY A 366 8.39 12.68 19.74
CA GLY A 366 9.44 12.93 18.76
C GLY A 366 10.41 14.03 19.14
N ASN A 367 11.47 14.20 18.34
CA ASN A 367 12.44 15.27 18.54
C ASN A 367 12.05 16.54 17.76
N PRO A 368 11.58 17.61 18.42
CA PRO A 368 11.12 18.81 17.73
C PRO A 368 12.25 19.54 16.98
N LYS A 369 13.51 19.44 17.45
CA LYS A 369 14.67 20.10 16.80
C LYS A 369 14.95 19.55 15.40
N ILE A 370 14.69 18.27 15.20
CA ILE A 370 14.93 17.59 13.92
C ILE A 370 13.72 17.74 13.01
N LEU A 371 12.52 17.54 13.55
CA LEU A 371 11.28 17.64 12.80
C LEU A 371 11.02 19.07 12.30
N SER A 372 11.36 20.11 13.07
CA SER A 372 11.17 21.52 12.66
C SER A 372 11.95 21.95 11.42
N ARG A 373 12.90 21.13 10.96
CA ARG A 373 13.65 21.39 9.72
C ARG A 373 12.78 21.21 8.48
N GLN A 374 11.72 20.40 8.59
CA GLN A 374 10.74 20.22 7.53
C GLN A 374 9.58 21.20 7.73
N THR A 375 9.15 21.87 6.66
CA THR A 375 8.19 22.99 6.71
C THR A 375 6.86 22.63 7.36
N LEU A 376 6.24 21.52 6.97
CA LEU A 376 4.95 21.05 7.50
C LEU A 376 5.02 20.66 8.98
N TRP A 377 6.08 19.96 9.39
CA TRP A 377 6.35 19.64 10.79
C TRP A 377 6.62 20.90 11.63
N CYS A 378 7.29 21.90 11.06
CA CYS A 378 7.46 23.21 11.70
C CYS A 378 6.13 23.90 11.95
N HIS A 379 5.20 23.88 10.98
CA HIS A 379 3.83 24.36 11.16
C HIS A 379 3.08 23.57 12.25
N LEU A 380 3.19 22.24 12.26
CA LEU A 380 2.58 21.40 13.29
C LEU A 380 3.10 21.73 14.69
N LEU A 381 4.42 21.83 14.86
CA LEU A 381 5.04 22.15 16.15
C LEU A 381 4.69 23.57 16.61
N THR A 382 4.63 24.53 15.68
CA THR A 382 4.20 25.90 15.98
C THR A 382 2.75 25.92 16.44
N TYR A 383 1.86 25.19 15.75
CA TYR A 383 0.47 25.03 16.18
C TYR A 383 0.36 24.42 17.57
N TYR A 384 1.07 23.32 17.85
CA TYR A 384 1.05 22.69 19.18
C TYR A 384 1.61 23.62 20.27
N ARG A 385 2.60 24.46 19.96
CA ARG A 385 3.11 25.49 20.87
C ARG A 385 2.08 26.58 21.15
N GLU A 386 1.45 27.13 20.12
CA GLU A 386 0.41 28.16 20.28
C GLU A 386 -0.78 27.64 21.09
N GLN A 387 -1.07 26.35 20.98
CA GLN A 387 -2.11 25.69 21.77
C GLN A 387 -1.67 25.31 23.20
N LYS A 388 -0.42 25.59 23.60
CA LYS A 388 0.21 25.16 24.88
C LYS A 388 0.22 23.64 25.09
N CYS A 389 0.34 22.92 23.98
CA CYS A 389 0.35 21.45 23.89
C CYS A 389 1.73 20.90 23.45
N LEU A 390 2.77 21.73 23.35
CA LEU A 390 4.15 21.30 23.11
C LEU A 390 4.88 21.19 24.45
N VAL A 391 5.16 19.98 24.91
CA VAL A 391 5.62 19.71 26.28
C VAL A 391 6.86 18.83 26.35
N GLU A 392 7.53 18.85 27.50
CA GLU A 392 8.67 18.02 27.87
C GLU A 392 8.63 17.66 29.38
N GLY A 393 9.63 16.92 29.85
CA GLY A 393 9.73 16.51 31.25
C GLY A 393 9.13 15.13 31.53
N GLN A 394 8.84 14.83 32.79
CA GLN A 394 8.25 13.54 33.18
C GLN A 394 6.74 13.56 32.98
N LEU A 395 6.12 12.41 32.66
CA LEU A 395 4.67 12.32 32.42
C LEU A 395 3.82 12.75 33.63
N SER A 396 4.35 12.63 34.85
CA SER A 396 3.72 13.09 36.09
C SER A 396 3.78 14.61 36.28
N ASN A 397 4.68 15.31 35.59
CA ASN A 397 4.92 16.75 35.74
C ASN A 397 5.38 17.35 34.40
N LEU A 398 4.48 17.34 33.43
CA LEU A 398 4.73 17.89 32.10
C LEU A 398 4.87 19.41 32.16
N LYS A 399 5.86 19.95 31.45
CA LYS A 399 6.11 21.38 31.33
C LYS A 399 6.12 21.79 29.86
N GLU A 400 5.79 23.04 29.57
CA GLU A 400 5.91 23.58 28.21
C GLU A 400 7.37 23.52 27.73
N CYS A 401 7.58 23.10 26.49
CA CYS A 401 8.90 22.96 25.90
C CYS A 401 9.30 24.23 25.13
N PHE A 402 10.41 24.85 25.55
CA PHE A 402 10.92 26.12 25.02
C PHE A 402 11.99 25.96 23.92
N VAL A 403 12.04 24.83 23.23
CA VAL A 403 12.97 24.62 22.10
C VAL A 403 12.83 25.74 21.06
N SER A 404 13.94 26.35 20.65
CA SER A 404 13.91 27.34 19.57
C SER A 404 13.42 26.68 18.27
N ILE A 405 12.28 27.14 17.75
CA ILE A 405 11.74 26.72 16.45
C ILE A 405 11.81 27.94 15.55
N SER A 406 12.48 27.80 14.41
CA SER A 406 12.55 28.83 13.38
C SER A 406 11.14 29.19 12.89
N LYS A 407 10.90 30.45 12.54
CA LYS A 407 9.59 30.87 12.00
C LYS A 407 9.22 30.00 10.79
N PRO A 408 7.98 29.49 10.71
CA PRO A 408 7.59 28.60 9.65
C PRO A 408 7.64 29.33 8.29
N ARG A 409 8.22 28.67 7.28
CA ARG A 409 8.22 29.18 5.91
C ARG A 409 6.81 29.01 5.31
N LYS A 410 6.45 29.86 4.33
CA LYS A 410 5.18 29.76 3.60
C LYS A 410 5.06 28.37 2.97
N LEU A 411 3.96 27.66 3.23
CA LEU A 411 3.66 26.40 2.56
C LEU A 411 3.37 26.69 1.08
N VAL A 412 4.18 26.12 0.19
CA VAL A 412 3.97 26.16 -1.26
C VAL A 412 3.71 24.72 -1.70
N ASN A 413 2.51 24.43 -2.21
CA ASN A 413 2.18 23.10 -2.70
C ASN A 413 2.78 22.89 -4.09
N THR A 414 3.93 22.22 -4.16
CA THR A 414 4.60 21.88 -5.43
C THR A 414 4.03 20.63 -6.10
N THR A 415 3.21 19.85 -5.40
CA THR A 415 2.77 18.51 -5.80
C THR A 415 1.36 18.48 -6.40
N ASN A 416 0.61 19.57 -6.31
CA ASN A 416 -0.72 19.68 -6.89
C ASN A 416 -0.97 21.08 -7.50
N PRO A 417 -0.68 21.29 -8.81
CA PRO A 417 -0.89 22.57 -9.48
C PRO A 417 -2.37 23.00 -9.56
N GLY A 418 -3.30 22.05 -9.45
CA GLY A 418 -4.75 22.29 -9.45
C GLY A 418 -5.35 22.51 -8.06
N GLY A 419 -4.67 22.05 -7.02
CA GLY A 419 -4.97 22.33 -5.61
C GLY A 419 -4.13 23.52 -5.13
N ARG A 420 -4.37 24.71 -5.68
CA ARG A 420 -3.71 25.92 -5.21
C ARG A 420 -4.16 26.19 -3.77
N PHE A 421 -3.29 25.86 -2.81
CA PHE A 421 -3.39 26.31 -1.41
C PHE A 421 -3.39 27.84 -1.23
N MET A 422 -3.48 28.64 -2.30
CA MET A 422 -3.56 30.10 -2.26
C MET A 422 -4.35 30.63 -3.48
N ASN A 423 -5.39 31.40 -3.18
CA ASN A 423 -6.26 32.25 -4.01
C ASN A 423 -7.53 31.65 -4.64
N ASN A 424 -8.65 32.26 -4.24
CA ASN A 424 -10.03 32.04 -4.65
C ASN A 424 -10.39 32.71 -5.99
N THR A 425 -9.43 32.88 -6.91
CA THR A 425 -9.72 33.48 -8.22
C THR A 425 -10.06 32.37 -9.21
N MET A 426 -11.34 32.31 -9.62
CA MET A 426 -11.80 31.49 -10.73
C MET A 426 -10.90 31.69 -11.94
N PHE A 427 -10.33 30.61 -12.46
CA PHE A 427 -9.72 30.61 -13.78
C PHE A 427 -10.65 29.82 -14.71
N ASP A 428 -11.22 30.54 -15.68
CA ASP A 428 -12.00 29.98 -16.78
C ASP A 428 -11.08 29.18 -17.70
N ALA A 429 -11.57 28.06 -18.23
CA ALA A 429 -10.81 27.07 -18.99
C ALA A 429 -10.18 27.63 -20.30
N ARG A 430 -10.45 28.88 -20.64
CA ARG A 430 -9.87 29.61 -21.77
C ARG A 430 -8.43 30.08 -21.55
N GLU A 431 -7.96 30.26 -20.31
CA GLU A 431 -6.59 30.73 -20.06
C GLU A 431 -5.51 29.64 -20.16
N LEU A 432 -5.90 28.36 -20.12
CA LEU A 432 -4.97 27.23 -20.27
C LEU A 432 -4.51 27.01 -21.72
N LEU A 433 -5.15 27.66 -22.70
CA LEU A 433 -4.93 27.44 -24.13
C LEU A 433 -4.21 28.62 -24.82
N VAL A 434 -3.73 29.61 -24.05
CA VAL A 434 -2.97 30.74 -24.60
C VAL A 434 -1.46 30.41 -24.60
N PRO A 435 -0.77 30.48 -25.75
CA PRO A 435 0.70 30.38 -25.79
C PRO A 435 1.33 31.49 -24.93
N GLY A 436 2.22 31.16 -23.99
CA GLY A 436 2.81 32.10 -23.03
C GLY A 436 2.23 32.04 -21.59
N SER A 437 1.45 31.01 -21.26
CA SER A 437 0.95 30.73 -19.90
C SER A 437 2.08 30.57 -18.87
N ALA A 438 1.76 30.64 -17.57
CA ALA A 438 2.73 30.56 -16.47
C ALA A 438 3.64 29.31 -16.49
N TYR A 439 3.24 28.26 -17.21
CA TYR A 439 4.06 27.08 -17.50
C TYR A 439 5.23 27.36 -18.47
N ASP A 440 5.09 28.28 -19.43
CA ASP A 440 6.17 28.63 -20.37
C ASP A 440 7.27 29.47 -19.71
N ARG A 441 6.95 30.24 -18.67
CA ARG A 441 7.92 31.11 -17.97
C ARG A 441 8.77 30.39 -16.93
N ALA A 442 8.40 29.19 -16.52
CA ALA A 442 9.14 28.44 -15.50
C ALA A 442 10.38 27.71 -16.05
N ASN A 443 10.60 27.72 -17.38
CA ASN A 443 11.63 26.90 -18.02
C ASN A 443 12.82 27.70 -18.59
N ASN A 444 13.06 28.92 -18.12
CA ASN A 444 14.17 29.75 -18.59
C ASN A 444 15.29 29.88 -17.55
N SER A 445 16.02 28.78 -17.33
CA SER A 445 17.41 28.84 -16.85
C SER A 445 18.22 27.67 -17.42
N SER A 446 18.90 27.98 -18.52
CA SER A 446 20.21 27.46 -18.96
C SER A 446 20.53 25.97 -18.76
N TYR A 447 20.45 25.19 -19.83
CA TYR A 447 21.54 24.40 -20.46
C TYR A 447 20.94 23.64 -21.66
N ARG A 448 21.32 24.02 -22.89
CA ARG A 448 20.91 23.36 -24.14
C ARG A 448 21.93 22.28 -24.50
N GLU A 449 21.48 21.04 -24.66
CA GLU A 449 22.05 20.09 -25.62
C GLU A 449 20.94 19.52 -26.52
N PRO A 450 21.19 19.27 -27.81
CA PRO A 450 20.13 19.00 -28.78
C PRO A 450 19.79 17.50 -28.84
N VAL A 451 18.57 17.15 -28.43
CA VAL A 451 18.00 15.83 -28.73
C VAL A 451 17.36 15.86 -30.10
N VAL A 452 17.90 15.01 -30.98
CA VAL A 452 17.41 14.69 -32.33
C VAL A 452 15.95 14.26 -32.28
N ARG A 453 15.09 14.94 -33.04
CA ARG A 453 13.71 14.52 -33.31
C ARG A 453 13.72 13.44 -34.38
N THR A 454 13.35 12.21 -34.03
CA THR A 454 12.85 11.23 -34.99
C THR A 454 11.33 11.32 -35.00
N HIS A 455 10.79 11.88 -36.07
CA HIS A 455 9.37 11.84 -36.40
C HIS A 455 8.94 10.41 -36.72
N ASP A 456 7.74 10.02 -36.29
CA ASP A 456 6.88 9.15 -37.08
C ASP A 456 5.48 9.78 -37.15
N GLN A 457 4.98 9.89 -38.40
CA GLN A 457 3.71 10.47 -38.79
C GLN A 457 2.63 9.38 -38.76
N LEU A 458 1.44 9.70 -38.23
CA LEU A 458 0.13 9.40 -38.82
C LEU A 458 -1.01 9.92 -37.91
N GLY A 459 -1.84 10.82 -38.45
CA GLY A 459 -3.22 11.03 -38.01
C GLY A 459 -3.54 12.27 -37.15
N PHE A 460 -3.42 13.49 -37.70
CA PHE A 460 -4.07 14.68 -37.13
C PHE A 460 -5.02 15.28 -38.17
N ILE A 461 -6.33 15.28 -37.89
CA ILE A 461 -7.35 16.00 -38.67
C ILE A 461 -7.64 17.30 -37.89
N GLY A 462 -7.31 18.45 -38.50
CA GLY A 462 -7.45 19.77 -37.88
C GLY A 462 -8.89 20.32 -37.90
N PRO A 463 -9.21 21.29 -37.02
CA PRO A 463 -10.55 21.83 -36.85
C PRO A 463 -10.76 23.06 -37.74
N GLU A 464 -11.11 22.86 -39.02
CA GLU A 464 -11.37 23.96 -39.98
C GLU A 464 -12.67 23.73 -40.77
N ARG A 465 -13.71 23.16 -40.12
CA ARG A 465 -15.05 23.01 -40.72
C ARG A 465 -16.25 23.25 -39.79
N ALA A 466 -16.07 23.93 -38.66
CA ALA A 466 -17.14 24.09 -37.66
C ALA A 466 -17.55 25.55 -37.37
N TYR A 467 -17.28 26.49 -38.27
CA TYR A 467 -17.80 27.87 -38.15
C TYR A 467 -18.39 28.35 -39.47
N THR A 468 -19.60 27.92 -39.78
CA THR A 468 -20.53 28.69 -40.62
C THR A 468 -21.94 28.11 -40.48
N ARG A 469 -22.89 28.99 -40.18
CA ARG A 469 -24.32 28.77 -39.83
C ARG A 469 -24.57 28.38 -38.37
N ALA A 470 -25.49 29.00 -37.65
CA ALA A 470 -26.23 30.25 -37.78
C ALA A 470 -26.89 30.45 -36.42
N ALA A 471 -26.89 31.68 -35.91
CA ALA A 471 -27.81 32.07 -34.85
C ALA A 471 -29.24 32.02 -35.38
N MET A 472 -30.20 31.59 -34.55
CA MET A 472 -31.55 32.16 -34.33
C MET A 472 -32.55 31.13 -33.78
N ASN A 473 -33.11 31.46 -32.61
CA ASN A 473 -34.47 31.26 -32.09
C ASN A 473 -35.18 29.88 -32.09
N LEU A 474 -35.67 29.49 -30.90
CA LEU A 474 -36.72 28.51 -30.59
C LEU A 474 -38.09 28.88 -31.23
N PRO A 475 -39.13 27.99 -31.36
CA PRO A 475 -39.60 27.03 -30.34
C PRO A 475 -40.13 25.63 -30.81
N VAL A 476 -40.43 24.79 -29.80
CA VAL A 476 -41.09 23.44 -29.73
C VAL A 476 -42.58 23.56 -30.18
N PRO A 477 -43.37 22.56 -30.72
CA PRO A 477 -43.59 21.23 -30.08
C PRO A 477 -44.22 20.01 -30.87
N VAL A 478 -44.38 18.89 -30.13
CA VAL A 478 -45.43 17.81 -30.14
C VAL A 478 -45.48 16.67 -31.21
N ASN A 479 -45.30 15.44 -30.69
CA ASN A 479 -45.89 14.11 -30.99
C ASN A 479 -46.00 13.45 -32.38
N MET A 480 -45.81 12.12 -32.33
CA MET A 480 -46.67 11.03 -32.86
C MET A 480 -46.16 10.14 -34.03
N PHE A 481 -46.14 8.83 -33.72
CA PHE A 481 -46.31 7.64 -34.57
C PHE A 481 -45.22 7.17 -35.57
N LEU A 482 -44.70 5.96 -35.25
CA LEU A 482 -44.13 4.86 -36.05
C LEU A 482 -44.97 4.49 -37.31
N PRO A 483 -44.62 3.46 -38.16
CA PRO A 483 -43.33 2.91 -38.64
C PRO A 483 -43.37 2.49 -40.17
N HIS A 484 -42.45 1.60 -40.58
CA HIS A 484 -42.39 0.75 -41.82
C HIS A 484 -41.69 1.39 -43.05
N THR A 485 -40.89 0.72 -43.91
CA THR A 485 -40.67 -0.70 -44.26
C THR A 485 -39.42 -0.83 -45.17
N VAL A 486 -38.85 -2.04 -45.24
CA VAL A 486 -37.83 -2.50 -46.22
C VAL A 486 -38.53 -2.98 -47.52
N PRO A 487 -37.86 -2.97 -48.70
CA PRO A 487 -37.37 -4.23 -49.33
C PRO A 487 -36.01 -4.04 -50.09
N ALA A 488 -35.03 -4.97 -50.09
CA ALA A 488 -34.88 -6.20 -50.92
C ALA A 488 -35.14 -5.97 -52.44
N HIS A 489 -34.37 -6.42 -53.44
CA HIS A 489 -33.36 -7.47 -53.64
C HIS A 489 -32.81 -7.37 -55.11
N ILE A 490 -31.75 -8.16 -55.44
CA ILE A 490 -31.34 -8.71 -56.78
C ILE A 490 -30.42 -7.85 -57.69
N ASN A 491 -29.46 -8.35 -58.47
CA ASN A 491 -28.54 -9.51 -58.53
C ASN A 491 -27.67 -9.34 -59.83
N SER A 492 -26.61 -10.15 -59.93
CA SER A 492 -25.95 -10.68 -61.15
C SER A 492 -24.66 -10.04 -61.75
N GLN A 493 -23.56 -10.79 -61.54
CA GLN A 493 -22.65 -11.46 -62.51
C GLN A 493 -21.58 -10.65 -63.27
N SER A 494 -20.29 -10.91 -62.96
CA SER A 494 -19.31 -11.74 -63.73
C SER A 494 -18.45 -10.89 -64.69
N SER A 495 -17.14 -11.04 -64.94
CA SER A 495 -16.28 -12.22 -65.10
C SER A 495 -14.78 -11.87 -65.21
N ARG A 496 -13.91 -12.78 -64.73
CA ARG A 496 -12.56 -13.23 -65.18
C ARG A 496 -11.63 -12.35 -66.06
N GLY A 497 -10.33 -12.38 -65.71
CA GLY A 497 -9.22 -12.34 -66.70
C GLY A 497 -7.81 -12.03 -66.15
N GLN A 498 -6.92 -13.03 -66.12
CA GLN A 498 -5.44 -12.93 -66.05
C GLN A 498 -4.89 -13.57 -67.35
N PRO A 499 -3.56 -13.65 -67.63
CA PRO A 499 -2.40 -12.77 -67.38
C PRO A 499 -1.54 -12.58 -68.67
N LYS A 500 -0.39 -11.87 -68.63
CA LYS A 500 0.79 -12.15 -69.50
C LYS A 500 2.07 -11.37 -69.13
N SER A 501 3.19 -11.93 -69.59
CA SER A 501 4.58 -11.72 -69.13
C SER A 501 5.48 -11.06 -70.20
N ARG A 502 6.72 -10.71 -69.79
CA ARG A 502 8.04 -10.57 -70.52
C ARG A 502 8.73 -9.24 -70.15
N GLY A 503 10.05 -9.12 -70.01
CA GLY A 503 11.16 -9.99 -70.45
C GLY A 503 12.48 -9.76 -69.71
N TRP A 504 13.54 -10.31 -70.30
CA TRP A 504 14.84 -10.76 -69.75
C TRP A 504 16.01 -9.86 -70.20
N SER A 505 17.15 -9.97 -69.48
CA SER A 505 18.56 -9.66 -69.86
C SER A 505 19.12 -8.31 -69.36
N GLY A 506 20.33 -8.21 -68.82
CA GLY A 506 21.40 -9.19 -68.63
C GLY A 506 22.68 -8.55 -68.09
N ASN A 507 23.69 -9.41 -67.92
CA ASN A 507 25.13 -9.17 -67.78
C ASN A 507 25.81 -9.00 -66.41
N ARG A 508 26.96 -9.69 -66.39
CA ARG A 508 27.86 -10.14 -65.33
C ARG A 508 29.21 -9.50 -65.63
N ARG A 509 29.97 -9.03 -64.63
CA ARG A 509 31.44 -8.96 -64.74
C ARG A 509 32.12 -8.93 -63.37
N GLN A 510 33.03 -9.89 -63.20
CA GLN A 510 34.06 -10.03 -62.17
C GLN A 510 35.34 -9.23 -62.53
N LYS A 511 36.25 -9.17 -61.54
CA LYS A 511 37.72 -8.95 -61.54
C LYS A 511 38.17 -7.58 -61.03
N SER A 512 39.31 -7.38 -60.36
CA SER A 512 40.26 -8.19 -59.55
C SER A 512 41.52 -7.31 -59.34
N GLY A 513 42.12 -7.33 -58.14
CA GLY A 513 43.55 -6.96 -57.88
C GLY A 513 43.86 -5.46 -57.86
N LYS A 514 44.89 -4.95 -57.17
CA LYS A 514 46.08 -5.56 -56.55
C LYS A 514 46.85 -4.47 -55.76
N SER A 515 47.49 -4.85 -54.64
CA SER A 515 48.81 -4.43 -54.07
C SER A 515 49.11 -2.93 -53.82
N SER A 516 49.84 -2.50 -52.78
CA SER A 516 51.10 -3.00 -52.21
C SER A 516 51.40 -2.31 -50.84
N VAL A 517 51.85 -3.02 -49.78
CA VAL A 517 53.26 -3.17 -49.28
C VAL A 517 53.77 -1.88 -48.57
N SER A 518 54.34 -1.87 -47.34
CA SER A 518 55.36 -2.76 -46.74
C SER A 518 55.49 -2.65 -45.21
N SER A 519 55.86 -3.80 -44.60
CA SER A 519 56.88 -4.04 -43.53
C SER A 519 56.79 -3.28 -42.21
N GLY A 520 56.80 -3.89 -41.01
CA GLY A 520 57.50 -5.09 -40.52
C GLY A 520 58.13 -4.70 -39.16
N THR A 521 58.38 -5.51 -38.14
CA THR A 521 58.43 -6.98 -37.96
C THR A 521 58.73 -7.27 -36.48
N ASN A 522 58.13 -8.36 -35.94
CA ASN A 522 58.65 -9.43 -35.06
C ASN A 522 59.42 -9.11 -33.74
N SER A 523 59.42 -9.93 -32.68
CA SER A 523 59.01 -11.33 -32.39
C SER A 523 59.14 -11.55 -30.85
N GLN A 524 58.26 -12.30 -30.16
CA GLN A 524 58.40 -13.70 -29.66
C GLN A 524 59.78 -14.04 -29.04
N SER A 525 59.92 -14.70 -27.88
CA SER A 525 59.28 -15.94 -27.36
C SER A 525 59.70 -16.31 -25.91
N GLN A 526 58.80 -17.01 -25.16
CA GLN A 526 58.97 -18.20 -24.24
C GLN A 526 60.09 -18.25 -23.14
N ASP A 527 60.03 -18.97 -22.00
CA ASP A 527 59.11 -19.89 -21.28
C ASP A 527 59.69 -20.14 -19.84
N PHE A 528 59.01 -21.01 -19.04
CA PHE A 528 59.37 -21.67 -17.74
C PHE A 528 58.94 -20.97 -16.42
N SER A 529 58.48 -21.61 -15.34
CA SER A 529 57.96 -22.95 -15.00
C SER A 529 57.61 -23.04 -13.49
N GLN A 530 56.65 -23.90 -13.12
CA GLN A 530 56.41 -24.60 -11.83
C GLN A 530 55.93 -23.86 -10.56
N GLY A 531 55.04 -24.54 -9.81
CA GLY A 531 54.31 -24.07 -8.62
C GLY A 531 54.93 -24.45 -7.25
N PRO A 532 54.15 -25.00 -6.30
CA PRO A 532 53.51 -24.28 -5.17
C PRO A 532 54.03 -24.73 -3.79
N LEU A 533 53.74 -24.02 -2.67
CA LEU A 533 53.58 -24.60 -1.30
C LEU A 533 53.28 -23.58 -0.18
N THR A 534 52.83 -24.18 0.92
CA THR A 534 52.19 -23.73 2.18
C THR A 534 53.15 -23.45 3.36
N GLN A 535 52.55 -23.04 4.52
CA GLN A 535 53.08 -23.00 5.91
C GLN A 535 54.01 -21.81 6.21
N GLY A 536 53.92 -21.05 7.30
CA GLY A 536 53.51 -21.32 8.69
C GLY A 536 54.74 -21.04 9.57
N MET A 537 54.67 -20.17 10.59
CA MET A 537 55.62 -20.13 11.72
C MET A 537 55.18 -19.17 12.85
N THR A 538 55.30 -19.71 14.05
CA THR A 538 55.09 -19.27 15.44
C THR A 538 56.21 -18.39 16.01
N ILE A 539 55.90 -17.60 17.06
CA ILE A 539 56.72 -17.24 18.26
C ILE A 539 55.69 -16.70 19.29
N SER A 540 55.32 -17.40 20.38
CA SER A 540 55.96 -17.65 21.68
C SER A 540 56.33 -16.41 22.51
N GLN A 541 55.61 -16.16 23.62
CA GLN A 541 56.19 -15.91 24.94
C GLN A 541 55.15 -15.93 26.08
N HIS A 542 55.53 -16.65 27.13
CA HIS A 542 54.92 -16.83 28.45
C HIS A 542 54.97 -15.56 29.31
N PHE A 543 54.00 -15.35 30.21
CA PHE A 543 54.25 -14.90 31.59
C PHE A 543 53.14 -15.37 32.55
N GLN A 544 53.56 -15.82 33.74
CA GLN A 544 52.77 -16.42 34.81
C GLN A 544 52.74 -15.52 36.06
N MET A 545 51.62 -15.59 36.80
CA MET A 545 51.40 -15.52 38.26
C MET A 545 51.75 -14.28 39.13
N SER A 546 50.76 -13.83 39.93
CA SER A 546 50.66 -14.03 41.42
C SER A 546 49.44 -13.24 41.96
N GLN A 547 48.44 -13.90 42.57
CA GLN A 547 48.19 -14.15 44.02
C GLN A 547 47.94 -12.91 44.91
N GLY A 548 46.80 -12.91 45.61
CA GLY A 548 46.46 -12.05 46.75
C GLY A 548 45.10 -12.40 47.37
N LEU A 549 45.14 -13.04 48.56
CA LEU A 549 44.04 -13.58 49.37
C LEU A 549 43.43 -12.56 50.37
N SER A 550 42.15 -12.74 50.72
CA SER A 550 41.48 -12.63 52.05
C SER A 550 39.97 -12.40 51.83
N GLY A 551 38.98 -12.93 52.55
CA GLY A 551 38.88 -13.84 53.69
C GLY A 551 37.51 -13.63 54.39
N PHE A 552 36.84 -14.73 54.76
CA PHE A 552 35.83 -14.93 55.84
C PHE A 552 34.30 -15.03 55.58
N SER A 553 33.82 -16.31 55.67
CA SER A 553 32.69 -16.91 56.46
C SER A 553 31.22 -16.53 56.17
N GLN A 554 30.19 -17.40 56.23
CA GLN A 554 29.98 -18.70 56.90
C GLN A 554 28.69 -19.44 56.38
N GLN A 555 28.76 -20.79 56.29
CA GLN A 555 27.75 -21.88 56.55
C GLN A 555 26.32 -21.87 55.91
N GLY A 556 25.74 -22.98 55.41
CA GLY A 556 26.15 -24.39 55.33
C GLY A 556 25.09 -25.35 54.72
N LEU A 557 25.57 -26.52 54.24
CA LEU A 557 24.98 -27.89 54.08
C LEU A 557 23.75 -28.06 53.15
N SER A 558 23.56 -29.08 52.29
CA SER A 558 24.10 -30.44 52.00
C SER A 558 23.37 -30.96 50.73
N GLY A 559 23.83 -31.81 49.80
CA GLY A 559 25.03 -32.63 49.63
C GLY A 559 25.00 -33.41 48.28
N LEU A 560 26.14 -34.07 47.98
CA LEU A 560 26.40 -35.28 47.15
C LEU A 560 25.75 -35.38 45.74
N SER A 561 26.46 -35.23 44.61
CA SER A 561 27.57 -36.01 44.00
C SER A 561 27.13 -37.10 43.03
N GLN A 562 27.71 -36.98 41.82
CA GLN A 562 28.07 -37.99 40.82
C GLN A 562 27.20 -38.20 39.58
N THR A 563 27.99 -38.51 38.56
CA THR A 563 27.91 -38.33 37.12
C THR A 563 27.56 -39.67 36.47
N GLU A 564 26.77 -39.67 35.38
CA GLU A 564 27.09 -40.28 34.07
C GLU A 564 25.83 -40.53 33.19
N LEU A 565 26.08 -40.42 31.88
CA LEU A 565 25.36 -41.00 30.73
C LEU A 565 24.16 -40.27 30.08
N SER A 566 24.51 -39.63 28.95
CA SER A 566 23.99 -39.83 27.58
C SER A 566 22.50 -39.67 27.25
N GLN A 567 22.31 -38.74 26.30
CA GLN A 567 21.41 -38.76 25.13
C GLN A 567 19.88 -38.73 25.29
N ASP A 568 19.33 -37.83 24.47
CA ASP A 568 17.98 -37.72 23.92
C ASP A 568 16.86 -37.03 24.72
N SER A 569 16.58 -35.78 24.33
CA SER A 569 15.22 -35.23 24.14
C SER A 569 15.33 -33.87 23.44
N PHE A 570 14.88 -33.76 22.19
CA PHE A 570 13.54 -33.31 21.78
C PHE A 570 13.28 -31.81 22.02
N MET A 571 12.72 -31.18 20.97
CA MET A 571 12.19 -29.80 20.90
C MET A 571 13.17 -28.69 20.50
N ALA A 572 13.59 -28.70 19.24
CA ALA A 572 14.06 -27.51 18.55
C ALA A 572 13.68 -27.59 17.06
N ASP A 573 12.42 -27.34 16.70
CA ASP A 573 12.04 -27.14 15.28
C ASP A 573 10.67 -26.45 15.09
N ASP A 574 10.35 -25.41 15.90
CA ASP A 574 9.04 -24.73 15.81
C ASP A 574 9.12 -23.19 15.66
N TYR A 575 10.21 -22.66 15.10
CA TYR A 575 10.34 -21.21 14.87
C TYR A 575 10.93 -20.86 13.49
N ARG A 576 10.30 -21.39 12.43
CA ARG A 576 10.53 -20.93 11.05
C ARG A 576 9.31 -20.37 10.32
N SER A 577 8.15 -20.22 10.97
CA SER A 577 6.89 -19.84 10.33
C SER A 577 6.44 -18.38 10.50
N GLN A 578 7.37 -17.44 10.73
CA GLN A 578 7.06 -15.99 10.75
C GLN A 578 7.92 -15.12 9.81
N MET A 579 8.87 -15.71 9.07
CA MET A 579 9.68 -14.97 8.09
C MET A 579 9.06 -14.89 6.69
N ASP A 580 8.04 -15.68 6.36
CA ASP A 580 7.49 -15.75 4.99
C ASP A 580 6.34 -14.77 4.68
N VAL A 581 5.90 -13.95 5.64
CA VAL A 581 4.73 -13.07 5.45
C VAL A 581 5.08 -11.71 4.80
N LEU A 582 6.37 -11.40 4.59
CA LEU A 582 6.82 -10.13 3.98
C LEU A 582 7.63 -10.28 2.69
N LEU A 583 7.86 -11.50 2.18
CA LEU A 583 8.60 -11.74 0.93
C LEU A 583 7.84 -12.52 -0.17
N SER A 584 6.54 -12.78 -0.02
CA SER A 584 5.74 -13.36 -1.11
C SER A 584 5.20 -12.29 -2.06
N GLN A 585 6.11 -11.62 -2.78
CA GLN A 585 5.84 -10.96 -4.06
C GLN A 585 6.87 -11.44 -5.09
N ASP A 586 6.95 -12.75 -5.31
CA ASP A 586 7.64 -13.30 -6.48
C ASP A 586 6.63 -13.97 -7.41
N SER A 587 6.37 -13.27 -8.51
CA SER A 587 5.82 -13.85 -9.73
C SER A 587 6.92 -14.63 -10.44
N THR A 588 6.98 -15.95 -10.26
CA THR A 588 7.72 -16.84 -11.16
C THR A 588 6.74 -17.59 -12.05
N TYR A 589 6.47 -16.97 -13.20
CA TYR A 589 5.94 -17.65 -14.38
C TYR A 589 7.09 -18.43 -15.03
N GLN A 590 7.30 -19.68 -14.58
CA GLN A 590 8.11 -20.66 -15.31
C GLN A 590 7.44 -22.02 -15.22
N GLY A 591 6.93 -22.50 -16.35
CA GLY A 591 6.42 -23.86 -16.47
C GLY A 591 5.26 -23.97 -17.45
N ASP A 592 5.55 -23.80 -18.75
CA ASP A 592 4.85 -24.53 -19.82
C ASP A 592 5.55 -24.25 -21.16
N ARG A 593 6.72 -24.87 -21.33
CA ARG A 593 7.38 -24.99 -22.63
C ARG A 593 8.19 -26.28 -22.76
N LEU A 594 7.65 -27.40 -22.28
CA LEU A 594 8.22 -28.74 -22.48
C LEU A 594 7.11 -29.80 -22.53
N TYR A 595 6.21 -29.72 -23.52
CA TYR A 595 5.32 -30.82 -23.90
C TYR A 595 5.02 -30.75 -25.40
N LEU A 596 6.07 -30.86 -26.23
CA LEU A 596 5.93 -31.09 -27.69
C LEU A 596 7.21 -31.65 -28.33
N ALA A 597 7.89 -32.56 -27.63
CA ALA A 597 9.04 -33.29 -28.20
C ALA A 597 9.25 -34.65 -27.51
N SER A 598 8.31 -35.59 -27.66
CA SER A 598 8.59 -37.03 -27.46
C SER A 598 7.46 -37.91 -28.00
N GLN A 599 7.18 -37.78 -29.29
CA GLN A 599 6.56 -38.87 -30.06
C GLN A 599 7.30 -38.92 -31.37
N LEU A 600 8.40 -39.65 -31.42
CA LEU A 600 8.94 -40.28 -32.61
C LEU A 600 10.05 -41.24 -32.17
N SER A 601 9.93 -42.48 -32.62
CA SER A 601 10.95 -43.53 -32.62
C SER A 601 11.32 -44.12 -31.26
N GLN A 602 10.73 -45.27 -30.91
CA GLN A 602 11.48 -46.54 -30.91
C GLN A 602 10.52 -47.72 -31.16
N GLY A 603 10.68 -48.36 -32.32
CA GLY A 603 10.33 -49.75 -32.61
C GLY A 603 11.61 -50.47 -33.07
N PRO A 604 11.65 -51.81 -33.05
CA PRO A 604 12.75 -52.56 -32.42
C PRO A 604 13.90 -52.99 -33.34
N PHE A 605 15.02 -53.32 -32.68
CA PHE A 605 16.05 -54.32 -33.00
C PHE A 605 16.28 -54.71 -34.47
N ASN A 606 17.45 -54.34 -34.99
CA ASN A 606 18.52 -55.26 -35.42
C ASN A 606 19.85 -54.53 -35.58
#